data_AF-A0A1G6TIC8-F1
#
_entry.id   AF-A0A1G6TIC8-F1
#
_cell.length_a   1.000
_cell.length_b   1.000
_cell.length_c   1.000
_cell.angle_alpha   90.00
_cell.angle_beta   90.00
_cell.angle_gamma   90.00
#
_symmetry.space_group_name_H-M   'P 1'
#
loop_
_entity.id
_entity.type
_entity.pdbx_description
1 polymer ?
#
loop_
_entity_poly.entity_id
_entity_poly.type
_entity_poly.pdbx_seq_one_letter_code
_entity_poly.pdbx_strand_id
1 'polypeptide(L)'
;MVNGTAAPTGRESAAGAGPGPAEVRDLAVCTLGDQRLATRIAAHPRVAAAGALATANVGIEQLVRAVVAREGVRRLIVAGPESSLFRPGQSLLALAAHGVDEQGRIIGALGHEPYLRTLRPAVVAEFRRRLVLVDLRGCTDEERLAAALDEQPYPRPAGEEEPGTAAGVLAAELAGSGPRVVRLAPGGRRRLLGEAATGYFVVTVETARRRIVLRHYGEDFTECRELTGHSAEALLLGAIRHGLLGPGELSHAGYLGAELAKAEAAARLGLHYVQDRPLTAR
;
A
#
# COMPACT_ATOMS: atom_id res chain seq x y z
N MET A 1 -50.20 -56.35 26.18
CA MET A 1 -50.27 -57.14 24.92
C MET A 1 -49.46 -56.34 23.90
N VAL A 2 -48.14 -56.48 23.76
CA VAL A 2 -47.25 -57.65 23.49
C VAL A 2 -47.47 -58.28 22.11
N ASN A 3 -46.35 -58.41 21.38
CA ASN A 3 -46.07 -58.97 20.04
C ASN A 3 -46.03 -57.89 18.94
N GLY A 4 -44.91 -57.59 18.27
CA GLY A 4 -43.79 -58.45 17.78
C GLY A 4 -44.02 -58.69 16.28
N THR A 5 -43.06 -58.78 15.35
CA THR A 5 -41.57 -58.83 15.33
C THR A 5 -41.14 -58.47 13.88
N ALA A 6 -39.90 -58.23 13.42
CA ALA A 6 -38.53 -58.35 13.95
C ALA A 6 -37.56 -57.41 13.17
N ALA A 7 -36.25 -57.49 13.45
CA ALA A 7 -35.16 -57.05 12.55
C ALA A 7 -34.64 -58.27 11.74
N PRO A 8 -33.89 -58.09 10.62
CA PRO A 8 -32.44 -57.96 10.78
C PRO A 8 -31.66 -57.17 9.68
N THR A 9 -30.36 -56.98 9.97
CA THR A 9 -29.21 -56.89 9.04
C THR A 9 -29.13 -55.80 7.96
N GLY A 10 -28.22 -54.85 8.22
CA GLY A 10 -27.06 -54.65 7.34
C GLY A 10 -27.21 -53.69 6.16
N ARG A 11 -26.64 -52.47 6.32
CA ARG A 11 -25.93 -51.81 5.22
C ARG A 11 -24.60 -51.24 5.69
N GLU A 12 -23.66 -51.34 4.77
CA GLU A 12 -22.23 -51.17 4.91
C GLU A 12 -21.79 -49.87 5.59
N SER A 13 -20.67 -49.99 6.30
CA SER A 13 -19.79 -48.88 6.64
C SER A 13 -19.43 -48.09 5.38
N ALA A 14 -20.14 -47.00 5.11
CA ALA A 14 -19.68 -45.97 4.21
C ALA A 14 -18.36 -45.41 4.78
N ALA A 15 -17.24 -45.78 4.16
CA ALA A 15 -15.93 -45.25 4.51
C ALA A 15 -16.01 -43.72 4.48
N GLY A 16 -15.55 -43.09 5.57
CA GLY A 16 -15.67 -41.65 5.75
C GLY A 16 -14.99 -40.89 4.61
N ALA A 17 -15.79 -40.38 3.68
CA ALA A 17 -15.34 -39.35 2.77
C ALA A 17 -14.89 -38.17 3.63
N GLY A 18 -13.61 -37.79 3.50
CA GLY A 18 -13.11 -36.57 4.11
C GLY A 18 -13.96 -35.36 3.69
N PRO A 19 -13.98 -34.27 4.47
CA PRO A 19 -14.81 -33.11 4.16
C PRO A 19 -14.55 -32.65 2.72
N GLY A 20 -15.64 -32.50 1.96
CA GLY A 20 -15.58 -31.94 0.61
C GLY A 20 -15.02 -30.51 0.61
N PRO A 21 -14.67 -29.95 -0.56
CA PRO A 21 -13.96 -28.68 -0.66
C PRO A 21 -14.85 -27.47 -0.28
N ALA A 22 -15.00 -27.24 1.02
CA ALA A 22 -15.64 -26.06 1.59
C ALA A 22 -14.61 -24.92 1.72
N GLU A 23 -14.81 -23.86 0.93
CA GLU A 23 -14.26 -22.50 1.11
C GLU A 23 -12.80 -22.36 1.59
N VAL A 24 -11.88 -23.18 1.05
CA VAL A 24 -10.46 -23.11 1.42
C VAL A 24 -9.83 -21.82 0.89
N ARG A 25 -9.64 -20.82 1.75
CA ARG A 25 -8.91 -19.57 1.48
C ARG A 25 -7.47 -19.67 1.98
N ASP A 26 -6.59 -20.27 1.18
CA ASP A 26 -5.21 -20.62 1.53
C ASP A 26 -4.12 -19.78 0.84
N LEU A 27 -4.51 -18.94 -0.13
CA LEU A 27 -3.58 -18.19 -0.98
C LEU A 27 -3.53 -16.71 -0.61
N ALA A 28 -2.33 -16.13 -0.54
CA ALA A 28 -2.13 -14.68 -0.57
C ALA A 28 -1.56 -14.25 -1.93
N VAL A 29 -1.97 -13.08 -2.43
CA VAL A 29 -1.53 -12.55 -3.73
C VAL A 29 -0.92 -11.16 -3.57
N CYS A 30 0.35 -11.04 -3.95
CA CYS A 30 1.07 -9.79 -4.09
C CYS A 30 1.10 -9.40 -5.57
N THR A 31 0.58 -8.23 -5.92
CA THR A 31 0.43 -7.77 -7.32
C THR A 31 1.42 -6.65 -7.70
N LEU A 32 2.46 -6.46 -6.87
CA LEU A 32 3.51 -5.46 -7.04
C LEU A 32 2.94 -4.07 -7.38
N GLY A 33 3.24 -3.52 -8.57
CA GLY A 33 2.76 -2.20 -8.97
C GLY A 33 1.27 -2.11 -9.38
N ASP A 34 0.54 -3.23 -9.53
CA ASP A 34 -0.84 -3.20 -10.03
C ASP A 34 -1.91 -3.33 -8.92
N GLN A 35 -2.26 -2.17 -8.35
CA GLN A 35 -3.34 -2.05 -7.38
C GLN A 35 -4.73 -2.43 -7.94
N ARG A 36 -4.95 -2.40 -9.25
CA ARG A 36 -6.24 -2.77 -9.84
C ARG A 36 -6.37 -4.29 -9.93
N LEU A 37 -5.31 -4.98 -10.34
CA LEU A 37 -5.24 -6.44 -10.31
C LEU A 37 -5.45 -6.97 -8.89
N ALA A 38 -4.88 -6.30 -7.87
CA ALA A 38 -5.12 -6.64 -6.46
C ALA A 38 -6.62 -6.68 -6.11
N THR A 39 -7.37 -5.66 -6.51
CA THR A 39 -8.80 -5.53 -6.22
C THR A 39 -9.63 -6.61 -6.92
N ARG A 40 -9.30 -6.93 -8.18
CA ARG A 40 -10.07 -7.90 -8.97
C ARG A 40 -9.78 -9.34 -8.54
N ILE A 41 -8.50 -9.71 -8.38
CA ILE A 41 -8.12 -11.07 -7.93
C ILE A 41 -8.53 -11.38 -6.47
N ALA A 42 -8.85 -10.37 -5.65
CA ALA A 42 -9.39 -10.56 -4.31
C ALA A 42 -10.75 -11.28 -4.27
N ALA A 43 -11.50 -11.28 -5.39
CA ALA A 43 -12.76 -12.00 -5.53
C ALA A 43 -12.57 -13.52 -5.78
N HIS A 44 -11.35 -13.97 -6.08
CA HIS A 44 -11.05 -15.37 -6.35
C HIS A 44 -11.33 -16.26 -5.11
N PRO A 45 -12.08 -17.38 -5.22
CA PRO A 45 -12.55 -18.15 -4.06
C PRO A 45 -11.48 -18.59 -3.07
N ARG A 46 -10.26 -18.86 -3.55
CA ARG A 46 -9.11 -19.31 -2.72
C ARG A 46 -8.25 -18.19 -2.12
N VAL A 47 -8.48 -16.92 -2.49
CA VAL A 47 -7.61 -15.82 -2.06
C VAL A 47 -8.04 -15.31 -0.69
N ALA A 48 -7.17 -15.48 0.31
CA ALA A 48 -7.34 -14.99 1.68
C ALA A 48 -6.94 -13.52 1.87
N ALA A 49 -6.05 -13.01 0.99
CA ALA A 49 -5.65 -11.61 0.93
C ALA A 49 -5.01 -11.31 -0.43
N ALA A 50 -5.33 -10.15 -1.01
CA ALA A 50 -4.62 -9.60 -2.16
C ALA A 50 -4.18 -8.15 -1.87
N GLY A 51 -3.04 -7.74 -2.41
CA GLY A 51 -2.53 -6.38 -2.24
C GLY A 51 -1.43 -6.02 -3.24
N ALA A 52 -1.25 -4.72 -3.47
CA ALA A 52 -0.08 -4.18 -4.16
C ALA A 52 1.13 -4.13 -3.20
N LEU A 53 2.33 -4.06 -3.77
CA LEU A 53 3.58 -3.90 -3.02
C LEU A 53 4.53 -2.97 -3.80
N ALA A 54 4.72 -1.77 -3.28
CA ALA A 54 5.51 -0.72 -3.95
C ALA A 54 6.98 -0.66 -3.51
N THR A 55 7.31 -1.03 -2.26
CA THR A 55 8.67 -0.83 -1.70
C THR A 55 9.26 -2.10 -1.10
N ALA A 56 10.59 -2.24 -1.19
CA ALA A 56 11.35 -3.38 -0.68
C ALA A 56 11.64 -3.33 0.84
N ASN A 57 10.94 -2.47 1.58
CA ASN A 57 11.14 -2.24 3.01
C ASN A 57 9.81 -2.26 3.77
N VAL A 58 9.26 -1.10 4.16
CA VAL A 58 8.01 -0.94 4.92
C VAL A 58 6.81 -1.63 4.25
N GLY A 59 6.81 -1.73 2.91
CA GLY A 59 5.84 -2.54 2.18
C GLY A 59 5.97 -4.04 2.47
N ILE A 60 7.19 -4.58 2.41
CA ILE A 60 7.49 -5.98 2.73
C ILE A 60 7.19 -6.26 4.21
N GLU A 61 7.54 -5.35 5.13
CA GLU A 61 7.21 -5.52 6.56
C GLU A 61 5.70 -5.66 6.80
N GLN A 62 4.89 -4.81 6.16
CA GLN A 62 3.43 -4.91 6.25
C GLN A 62 2.90 -6.20 5.61
N LEU A 63 3.42 -6.59 4.45
CA LEU A 63 3.02 -7.82 3.78
C LEU A 63 3.34 -9.05 4.64
N VAL A 64 4.56 -9.15 5.15
CA VAL A 64 5.00 -10.27 6.00
C VAL A 64 4.12 -10.36 7.24
N ARG A 65 3.86 -9.24 7.92
CA ARG A 65 2.96 -9.22 9.09
C ARG A 65 1.54 -9.68 8.74
N ALA A 66 0.99 -9.19 7.62
CA ALA A 66 -0.36 -9.55 7.18
C ALA A 66 -0.50 -11.03 6.78
N VAL A 67 0.52 -11.61 6.16
CA VAL A 67 0.54 -13.02 5.75
C VAL A 67 0.82 -13.95 6.93
N VAL A 68 1.77 -13.59 7.82
CA VAL A 68 2.06 -14.37 9.04
C VAL A 68 0.87 -14.37 10.01
N ALA A 69 0.10 -13.29 10.09
CA ALA A 69 -1.15 -13.24 10.85
C ALA A 69 -2.24 -14.24 10.39
N ARG A 70 -2.13 -14.79 9.18
CA ARG A 70 -3.13 -15.68 8.59
C ARG A 70 -2.63 -17.13 8.63
N GLU A 71 -2.99 -17.85 9.69
CA GLU A 71 -2.56 -19.24 9.93
C GLU A 71 -3.03 -20.23 8.85
N GLY A 72 -4.07 -19.92 8.08
CA GLY A 72 -4.50 -20.72 6.92
C GLY A 72 -3.63 -20.55 5.67
N VAL A 73 -2.87 -19.46 5.56
CA VAL A 73 -2.10 -19.16 4.33
C VAL A 73 -0.78 -19.93 4.32
N ARG A 74 -0.53 -20.66 3.23
CA ARG A 74 0.70 -21.44 2.98
C ARG A 74 1.44 -20.98 1.72
N ARG A 75 0.78 -20.25 0.82
CA ARG A 75 1.34 -19.79 -0.45
C ARG A 75 1.16 -18.29 -0.64
N LEU A 76 2.21 -17.66 -1.17
CA LEU A 76 2.21 -16.25 -1.55
C LEU A 76 2.60 -16.14 -3.02
N ILE A 77 1.64 -15.79 -3.86
CA ILE A 77 1.84 -15.59 -5.29
C ILE A 77 2.32 -14.15 -5.50
N VAL A 78 3.42 -13.97 -6.20
CA VAL A 78 4.01 -12.65 -6.51
C VAL A 78 3.87 -12.40 -8.00
N ALA A 79 2.90 -11.58 -8.39
CA ALA A 79 2.52 -11.26 -9.76
C ALA A 79 2.54 -9.74 -10.01
N GLY A 80 2.21 -9.30 -11.22
CA GLY A 80 2.19 -7.88 -11.59
C GLY A 80 3.56 -7.28 -11.93
N PRO A 81 3.62 -5.97 -12.24
CA PRO A 81 4.81 -5.31 -12.76
C PRO A 81 5.81 -4.97 -11.64
N GLU A 82 7.09 -5.27 -11.88
CA GLU A 82 8.19 -4.97 -10.96
C GLU A 82 8.67 -3.51 -11.10
N SER A 83 8.94 -2.84 -9.98
CA SER A 83 9.55 -1.50 -10.01
C SER A 83 11.03 -1.59 -10.39
N SER A 84 11.45 -0.83 -11.41
CA SER A 84 12.85 -0.79 -11.87
C SER A 84 13.85 -0.37 -10.78
N LEU A 85 13.45 0.58 -9.92
CA LEU A 85 14.21 1.11 -8.79
C LEU A 85 13.96 0.34 -7.49
N PHE A 86 12.71 0.20 -7.07
CA PHE A 86 12.40 -0.35 -5.74
C PHE A 86 12.51 -1.88 -5.69
N ARG A 87 12.33 -2.58 -6.81
CA ARG A 87 12.38 -4.06 -6.96
C ARG A 87 11.76 -4.85 -5.78
N PRO A 88 10.55 -4.50 -5.33
CA PRO A 88 9.91 -5.15 -4.19
C PRO A 88 9.74 -6.66 -4.35
N GLY A 89 9.38 -7.15 -5.54
CA GLY A 89 9.14 -8.57 -5.78
C GLY A 89 10.41 -9.41 -5.67
N GLN A 90 11.49 -8.97 -6.32
CA GLN A 90 12.82 -9.59 -6.19
C GLN A 90 13.29 -9.59 -4.74
N SER A 91 13.09 -8.49 -4.01
CA SER A 91 13.51 -8.37 -2.62
C SER A 91 12.71 -9.29 -1.70
N LEU A 92 11.41 -9.46 -1.96
CA LEU A 92 10.52 -10.38 -1.24
C LEU A 92 10.89 -11.86 -1.47
N LEU A 93 11.28 -12.22 -2.70
CA LEU A 93 11.80 -13.56 -3.02
C LEU A 93 13.15 -13.82 -2.34
N ALA A 94 14.04 -12.83 -2.34
CA ALA A 94 15.31 -12.89 -1.63
C ALA A 94 15.13 -13.05 -0.11
N LEU A 95 14.14 -12.38 0.49
CA LEU A 95 13.76 -12.56 1.90
C LEU A 95 13.33 -14.00 2.21
N ALA A 96 12.48 -14.60 1.36
CA ALA A 96 12.04 -15.98 1.55
C ALA A 96 13.24 -16.95 1.50
N ALA A 97 14.08 -16.83 0.47
CA ALA A 97 15.24 -17.70 0.27
C ALA A 97 16.32 -17.53 1.35
N HIS A 98 16.73 -16.28 1.64
CA HIS A 98 17.97 -16.00 2.38
C HIS A 98 17.75 -15.33 3.74
N GLY A 99 16.61 -14.67 3.96
CA GLY A 99 16.34 -13.95 5.21
C GLY A 99 16.99 -12.57 5.26
N VAL A 100 17.38 -12.17 6.46
CA VAL A 100 18.02 -10.87 6.75
C VAL A 100 19.35 -11.05 7.47
N ASP A 101 20.25 -10.08 7.34
CA ASP A 101 21.46 -9.97 8.15
C ASP A 101 21.19 -9.33 9.53
N GLU A 102 22.25 -9.18 10.33
CA GLU A 102 22.20 -8.58 11.67
C GLU A 102 21.69 -7.13 11.69
N GLN A 103 21.83 -6.41 10.57
CA GLN A 103 21.37 -5.03 10.39
C GLN A 103 19.94 -4.97 9.83
N GLY A 104 19.29 -6.12 9.65
CA GLY A 104 17.95 -6.27 9.10
C GLY A 104 17.88 -6.08 7.58
N ARG A 105 19.02 -6.06 6.87
CA ARG A 105 19.03 -5.99 5.40
C ARG A 105 18.61 -7.33 4.83
N ILE A 106 17.76 -7.33 3.82
CA ILE A 106 17.42 -8.55 3.07
C ILE A 106 18.64 -9.02 2.29
N ILE A 107 19.08 -10.25 2.57
CA ILE A 107 20.25 -10.85 1.93
C ILE A 107 19.93 -11.16 0.46
N GLY A 108 20.75 -10.65 -0.47
CA GLY A 108 20.53 -10.81 -1.91
C GLY A 108 19.46 -9.89 -2.53
N ALA A 109 18.88 -8.95 -1.77
CA ALA A 109 17.94 -7.97 -2.33
C ALA A 109 18.66 -6.86 -3.13
N LEU A 110 18.12 -6.60 -4.32
CA LEU A 110 18.53 -5.58 -5.28
C LEU A 110 17.64 -4.32 -5.23
N GLY A 111 16.58 -4.34 -4.42
CA GLY A 111 15.70 -3.18 -4.23
C GLY A 111 16.37 -2.01 -3.53
N HIS A 112 15.79 -0.83 -3.70
CA HIS A 112 16.20 0.37 -2.99
C HIS A 112 15.90 0.24 -1.48
N GLU A 113 16.90 0.52 -0.64
CA GLU A 113 16.88 0.43 0.83
C GLU A 113 16.15 -0.81 1.40
N PRO A 114 16.60 -2.04 1.12
CA PRO A 114 15.88 -3.26 1.46
C PRO A 114 16.16 -3.68 2.92
N TYR A 115 15.75 -2.86 3.87
CA TYR A 115 15.93 -3.08 5.31
C TYR A 115 14.59 -3.28 6.01
N LEU A 116 14.47 -4.36 6.79
CA LEU A 116 13.33 -4.72 7.61
C LEU A 116 13.66 -4.42 9.09
N ARG A 117 13.60 -3.14 9.44
CA ARG A 117 14.05 -2.61 10.75
C ARG A 117 13.07 -2.86 11.90
N THR A 118 11.84 -3.27 11.60
CA THR A 118 10.75 -3.39 12.57
C THR A 118 10.16 -4.79 12.68
N LEU A 119 10.53 -5.73 11.79
CA LEU A 119 10.21 -7.15 11.98
C LEU A 119 11.16 -7.78 13.00
N ARG A 120 10.62 -8.52 13.97
CA ARG A 120 11.46 -9.37 14.83
C ARG A 120 11.90 -10.64 14.11
N PRO A 121 13.10 -11.18 14.43
CA PRO A 121 13.66 -12.36 13.75
C PRO A 121 12.74 -13.57 13.73
N ALA A 122 11.96 -13.81 14.80
CA ALA A 122 10.99 -14.91 14.87
C ALA A 122 9.88 -14.81 13.80
N VAL A 123 9.41 -13.59 13.50
CA VAL A 123 8.40 -13.34 12.46
C VAL A 123 8.99 -13.58 11.06
N VAL A 124 10.25 -13.19 10.84
CA VAL A 124 10.97 -13.46 9.58
C VAL A 124 11.22 -14.97 9.40
N ALA A 125 11.63 -15.66 10.47
CA ALA A 125 11.86 -17.10 10.45
C ALA A 125 10.56 -17.86 10.15
N GLU A 126 9.45 -17.52 10.80
CA GLU A 126 8.15 -18.14 10.56
C GLU A 126 7.63 -17.86 9.14
N PHE A 127 7.80 -16.64 8.62
CA PHE A 127 7.47 -16.33 7.23
C PHE A 127 8.20 -17.26 6.26
N ARG A 128 9.52 -17.40 6.41
CA ARG A 128 10.35 -18.27 5.56
C ARG A 128 10.02 -19.75 5.70
N ARG A 129 9.69 -20.20 6.92
CA ARG A 129 9.36 -21.60 7.21
C ARG A 129 8.00 -22.01 6.65
N ARG A 130 6.98 -21.15 6.78
CA ARG A 130 5.58 -21.50 6.50
C ARG A 130 5.12 -21.14 5.08
N LEU A 131 5.70 -20.10 4.46
CA LEU A 131 5.20 -19.58 3.18
C LEU A 131 6.07 -20.01 2.00
N VAL A 132 5.45 -20.73 1.07
CA VAL A 132 6.02 -20.98 -0.25
C VAL A 132 5.68 -19.81 -1.17
N LEU A 133 6.70 -19.12 -1.69
CA LEU A 133 6.49 -18.05 -2.67
C LEU A 133 6.45 -18.62 -4.08
N VAL A 134 5.53 -18.09 -4.91
CA VAL A 134 5.40 -18.44 -6.32
C VAL A 134 5.71 -17.19 -7.15
N ASP A 135 6.81 -17.22 -7.91
CA ASP A 135 7.22 -16.09 -8.76
C ASP A 135 6.46 -16.12 -10.10
N LEU A 136 5.47 -15.24 -10.24
CA LEU A 136 4.74 -14.95 -11.47
C LEU A 136 4.92 -13.47 -11.88
N ARG A 137 6.03 -12.84 -11.50
CA ARG A 137 6.27 -11.41 -11.78
C ARG A 137 6.26 -11.14 -13.28
N GLY A 138 5.69 -10.00 -13.64
CA GLY A 138 5.36 -9.66 -15.02
C GLY A 138 4.01 -10.20 -15.51
N CYS A 139 3.36 -11.14 -14.79
CA CYS A 139 1.98 -11.53 -15.11
C CYS A 139 0.99 -10.45 -14.65
N THR A 140 0.44 -9.69 -15.59
CA THR A 140 -0.61 -8.68 -15.36
C THR A 140 -2.00 -9.11 -15.84
N ASP A 141 -2.07 -10.26 -16.49
CA ASP A 141 -3.31 -10.86 -17.00
C ASP A 141 -4.05 -11.57 -15.86
N GLU A 142 -5.34 -11.26 -15.72
CA GLU A 142 -6.15 -11.74 -14.60
C GLU A 142 -6.64 -13.18 -14.79
N GLU A 143 -7.04 -13.56 -16.01
CA GLU A 143 -7.52 -14.91 -16.30
C GLU A 143 -6.37 -15.91 -16.16
N ARG A 144 -5.19 -15.57 -16.68
CA ARG A 144 -3.96 -16.35 -16.49
C ARG A 144 -3.53 -16.41 -15.03
N LEU A 145 -3.68 -15.32 -14.27
CA LEU A 145 -3.37 -15.34 -12.83
C LEU A 145 -4.36 -16.25 -12.08
N ALA A 146 -5.66 -16.15 -12.34
CA ALA A 146 -6.69 -17.00 -11.73
C ALA A 146 -6.43 -18.50 -12.01
N ALA A 147 -6.17 -18.87 -13.27
CA ALA A 147 -5.79 -20.25 -13.61
C ALA A 147 -4.57 -20.74 -12.82
N ALA A 148 -3.53 -19.90 -12.68
CA ALA A 148 -2.34 -20.24 -11.89
C ALA A 148 -2.60 -20.30 -10.36
N LEU A 149 -3.68 -19.70 -9.85
CA LEU A 149 -4.15 -19.86 -8.47
C LEU A 149 -4.87 -21.19 -8.28
N ASP A 150 -5.71 -21.59 -9.25
CA ASP A 150 -6.42 -22.88 -9.21
C ASP A 150 -5.46 -24.06 -9.30
N GLU A 151 -4.38 -23.95 -10.09
CA GLU A 151 -3.29 -24.92 -10.17
C GLU A 151 -2.48 -25.08 -8.86
N GLN A 152 -2.60 -24.18 -7.88
CA GLN A 152 -1.87 -24.34 -6.62
C GLN A 152 -2.40 -25.54 -5.82
N PRO A 153 -1.55 -26.45 -5.32
CA PRO A 153 -2.03 -27.57 -4.52
C PRO A 153 -2.65 -27.05 -3.22
N TYR A 154 -3.81 -27.60 -2.87
CA TYR A 154 -4.48 -27.35 -1.61
C TYR A 154 -3.56 -27.67 -0.42
N PRO A 155 -3.72 -26.97 0.72
CA PRO A 155 -2.92 -27.24 1.91
C PRO A 155 -3.25 -28.66 2.39
N ARG A 156 -2.21 -29.41 2.80
CA ARG A 156 -2.44 -30.65 3.55
C ARG A 156 -3.22 -30.28 4.81
N PRO A 157 -4.26 -31.04 5.22
CA PRO A 157 -4.85 -30.85 6.54
C PRO A 157 -3.73 -30.89 7.57
N ALA A 158 -3.80 -29.96 8.54
CA ALA A 158 -2.80 -29.91 9.60
C ALA A 158 -2.77 -31.29 10.29
N GLY A 159 -1.56 -31.82 10.47
CA GLY A 159 -1.37 -32.83 11.50
C GLY A 159 -1.71 -32.21 12.86
N GLU A 160 -1.93 -33.04 13.86
CA GLU A 160 -2.23 -32.63 15.24
C GLU A 160 -0.98 -31.99 15.89
N GLU A 161 -0.58 -30.81 15.42
CA GLU A 161 0.34 -29.90 16.11
C GLU A 161 -0.45 -29.25 17.25
N GLU A 162 -0.29 -29.80 18.45
CA GLU A 162 -0.90 -29.32 19.70
C GLU A 162 -0.90 -27.79 19.80
N PRO A 163 -2.07 -27.11 19.75
CA PRO A 163 -2.17 -25.66 19.76
C PRO A 163 -1.94 -25.10 21.18
N GLY A 164 -0.67 -25.12 21.61
CA GLY A 164 -0.25 -24.66 22.94
C GLY A 164 1.10 -23.94 22.89
N THR A 165 1.16 -22.75 23.52
CA THR A 165 2.37 -21.93 23.70
C THR A 165 3.00 -21.34 22.42
N ALA A 166 3.32 -22.13 21.40
CA ALA A 166 4.04 -21.66 20.21
C ALA A 166 3.28 -20.56 19.43
N ALA A 167 1.98 -20.75 19.20
CA ALA A 167 1.13 -19.75 18.57
C ALA A 167 1.03 -18.45 19.39
N GLY A 168 0.99 -18.57 20.73
CA GLY A 168 0.98 -17.43 21.65
C GLY A 168 2.29 -16.61 21.60
N VAL A 169 3.44 -17.28 21.51
CA VAL A 169 4.74 -16.62 21.32
C VAL A 169 4.79 -15.93 19.95
N LEU A 170 4.35 -16.58 18.87
CA LEU A 170 4.31 -15.95 17.55
C LEU A 170 3.38 -14.72 17.51
N ALA A 171 2.21 -14.80 18.14
CA ALA A 171 1.29 -13.66 18.25
C ALA A 171 1.92 -12.49 19.01
N ALA A 172 2.62 -12.77 20.11
CA ALA A 172 3.37 -11.76 20.86
C ALA A 172 4.51 -11.16 20.00
N GLU A 173 5.26 -11.98 19.27
CA GLU A 173 6.34 -11.58 18.35
C GLU A 173 5.83 -10.68 17.20
N LEU A 174 4.67 -11.01 16.65
CA LEU A 174 3.99 -10.26 15.61
C LEU A 174 3.43 -8.91 16.10
N ALA A 175 2.90 -8.87 17.33
CA ALA A 175 2.30 -7.67 17.91
C ALA A 175 3.32 -6.54 18.14
N GLY A 176 4.50 -6.87 18.67
CA GLY A 176 5.63 -5.94 18.81
C GLY A 176 6.57 -5.89 17.61
N SER A 177 6.19 -6.48 16.46
CA SER A 177 6.81 -6.15 15.18
C SER A 177 6.06 -4.97 14.55
N GLY A 178 6.75 -4.06 13.86
CA GLY A 178 6.19 -2.84 13.28
C GLY A 178 6.71 -1.55 13.94
N PRO A 179 6.62 -0.40 13.25
CA PRO A 179 7.11 0.88 13.79
C PRO A 179 6.25 1.37 14.96
N ARG A 180 6.89 2.06 15.92
CA ARG A 180 6.18 2.81 16.97
C ARG A 180 5.41 3.97 16.36
N VAL A 181 4.08 3.84 16.26
CA VAL A 181 3.20 4.91 15.79
C VAL A 181 3.00 5.96 16.89
N VAL A 182 3.60 7.14 16.73
CA VAL A 182 3.32 8.32 17.56
C VAL A 182 2.22 9.12 16.87
N ARG A 183 1.03 9.21 17.48
CA ARG A 183 -0.09 10.02 16.97
C ARG A 183 0.12 11.46 17.38
N LEU A 184 0.30 12.35 16.41
CA LEU A 184 0.35 13.79 16.60
C LEU A 184 -1.03 14.39 16.35
N ALA A 185 -1.43 15.39 17.13
CA ALA A 185 -2.64 16.15 16.88
C ALA A 185 -2.47 17.07 15.66
N PRO A 186 -3.49 17.24 14.80
CA PRO A 186 -3.48 18.30 13.79
C PRO A 186 -3.46 19.68 14.46
N GLY A 187 -2.83 20.66 13.82
CA GLY A 187 -2.70 22.00 14.39
C GLY A 187 -1.83 22.93 13.55
N GLY A 188 -1.48 24.07 14.16
CA GLY A 188 -0.85 25.21 13.49
C GLY A 188 -1.85 26.31 13.15
N ARG A 189 -1.37 27.53 12.94
CA ARG A 189 -2.16 28.67 12.45
C ARG A 189 -1.54 29.17 11.15
N ARG A 190 -2.36 29.55 10.17
CA ARG A 190 -1.89 30.36 9.03
C ARG A 190 -1.33 31.65 9.61
N ARG A 191 -0.02 31.92 9.45
CA ARG A 191 0.51 33.25 9.76
C ARG A 191 -0.17 34.22 8.82
N LEU A 192 -0.73 35.30 9.36
CA LEU A 192 -1.41 36.30 8.55
C LEU A 192 -0.37 37.20 7.89
N LEU A 193 -0.74 37.74 6.71
CA LEU A 193 0.04 38.76 6.02
C LEU A 193 0.26 39.95 6.99
N GLY A 194 1.50 40.42 7.12
CA GLY A 194 1.84 41.61 7.92
C GLY A 194 2.99 41.46 8.93
N GLU A 195 3.47 40.26 9.25
CA GLU A 195 4.55 40.07 10.23
C GLU A 195 5.92 39.62 9.66
N ALA A 196 5.95 39.09 8.43
CA ALA A 196 7.18 38.60 7.78
C ALA A 196 7.09 38.43 6.24
N ALA A 197 5.92 38.62 5.64
CA ALA A 197 5.66 38.30 4.23
C ALA A 197 6.16 39.40 3.29
N THR A 198 7.01 39.03 2.32
CA THR A 198 7.66 39.94 1.35
C THR A 198 6.75 40.47 0.23
N GLY A 199 5.43 40.43 0.43
CA GLY A 199 4.44 40.67 -0.60
C GLY A 199 3.20 39.78 -0.47
N TYR A 200 2.43 39.68 -1.56
CA TYR A 200 1.25 38.81 -1.65
C TYR A 200 1.11 38.14 -3.02
N PHE A 201 0.44 36.98 -3.05
CA PHE A 201 0.21 36.21 -4.26
C PHE A 201 -1.23 36.30 -4.76
N VAL A 202 -1.38 36.44 -6.08
CA VAL A 202 -2.64 36.34 -6.80
C VAL A 202 -2.56 35.18 -7.78
N VAL A 203 -3.48 34.22 -7.66
CA VAL A 203 -3.59 33.08 -8.58
C VAL A 203 -4.78 33.27 -9.50
N THR A 204 -4.56 33.16 -10.81
CA THR A 204 -5.60 33.25 -11.85
C THR A 204 -5.62 31.99 -12.70
N VAL A 205 -6.81 31.50 -13.07
CA VAL A 205 -6.99 30.34 -13.94
C VAL A 205 -7.56 30.76 -15.30
N GLU A 206 -6.74 30.64 -16.34
CA GLU A 206 -7.15 30.82 -17.74
C GLU A 206 -7.70 29.50 -18.29
N THR A 207 -8.97 29.18 -18.00
CA THR A 207 -9.56 27.89 -18.40
C THR A 207 -9.54 27.65 -19.92
N ALA A 208 -9.66 28.69 -20.75
CA ALA A 208 -9.55 28.57 -22.22
C ALA A 208 -8.18 28.04 -22.70
N ARG A 209 -7.11 28.29 -21.94
CA ARG A 209 -5.76 27.76 -22.19
C ARG A 209 -5.34 26.66 -21.21
N ARG A 210 -6.23 26.25 -20.30
CA ARG A 210 -5.96 25.36 -19.17
C ARG A 210 -4.70 25.75 -18.37
N ARG A 211 -4.49 27.05 -18.21
CA ARG A 211 -3.24 27.65 -17.75
C ARG A 211 -3.46 28.38 -16.42
N ILE A 212 -2.46 28.32 -15.55
CA ILE A 212 -2.42 29.04 -14.27
C ILE A 212 -1.44 30.20 -14.43
N VAL A 213 -1.84 31.37 -13.96
CA VAL A 213 -1.01 32.57 -13.88
C VAL A 213 -0.86 32.90 -12.39
N LEU A 214 0.37 32.85 -11.90
CA LEU A 214 0.75 33.18 -10.54
C LEU A 214 1.47 34.53 -10.54
N ARG A 215 0.92 35.52 -9.84
CA ARG A 215 1.57 36.83 -9.66
C ARG A 215 1.99 37.00 -8.21
N HIS A 216 3.22 37.46 -8.00
CA HIS A 216 3.72 37.97 -6.73
C HIS A 216 3.85 39.49 -6.84
N TYR A 217 3.16 40.21 -5.96
CA TYR A 217 3.29 41.65 -5.81
C TYR A 217 4.13 41.95 -4.57
N GLY A 218 5.13 42.83 -4.69
CA GLY A 218 5.91 43.31 -3.55
C GLY A 218 5.06 44.13 -2.55
N GLU A 219 5.62 44.38 -1.37
CA GLU A 219 4.95 45.06 -0.25
C GLU A 219 4.38 46.45 -0.60
N ASP A 220 5.05 47.18 -1.48
CA ASP A 220 4.68 48.51 -1.95
C ASP A 220 3.82 48.50 -3.23
N PHE A 221 3.45 47.31 -3.72
CA PHE A 221 2.69 47.07 -4.95
C PHE A 221 3.38 47.55 -6.25
N THR A 222 4.63 48.04 -6.22
CA THR A 222 5.31 48.59 -7.41
C THR A 222 5.94 47.50 -8.28
N GLU A 223 6.45 46.42 -7.67
CA GLU A 223 6.99 45.28 -8.39
C GLU A 223 5.95 44.13 -8.48
N CYS A 224 5.69 43.66 -9.71
CA CYS A 224 4.89 42.46 -9.97
C CYS A 224 5.71 41.45 -10.77
N ARG A 225 5.96 40.27 -10.18
CA ARG A 225 6.64 39.14 -10.83
C ARG A 225 5.60 38.09 -11.20
N GLU A 226 5.61 37.64 -12.45
CA GLU A 226 4.65 36.65 -12.97
C GLU A 226 5.33 35.32 -13.32
N LEU A 227 4.72 34.21 -12.88
CA LEU A 227 5.04 32.85 -13.29
C LEU A 227 3.79 32.22 -13.91
N THR A 228 3.94 31.60 -15.08
CA THR A 228 2.82 31.07 -15.84
C THR A 228 3.09 29.64 -16.28
N GLY A 229 2.11 28.74 -16.10
CA GLY A 229 2.32 27.30 -16.33
C GLY A 229 1.04 26.46 -16.22
N HIS A 230 1.22 25.14 -16.27
CA HIS A 230 0.12 24.16 -16.23
C HIS A 230 0.23 23.20 -15.03
N SER A 231 1.26 23.35 -14.20
CA SER A 231 1.57 22.50 -13.04
C SER A 231 1.79 23.37 -11.81
N ALA A 232 1.10 23.03 -10.72
CA ALA A 232 1.22 23.65 -9.42
C ALA A 232 2.64 23.48 -8.84
N GLU A 233 3.23 22.29 -8.99
CA GLU A 233 4.59 21.99 -8.57
C GLU A 233 5.61 22.88 -9.28
N ALA A 234 5.54 22.98 -10.61
CA ALA A 234 6.46 23.81 -11.38
C ALA A 234 6.38 25.30 -11.00
N LEU A 235 5.17 25.81 -10.73
CA LEU A 235 4.95 27.19 -10.30
C LEU A 235 5.45 27.44 -8.87
N LEU A 236 5.20 26.51 -7.94
CA LEU A 236 5.69 26.60 -6.57
C LEU A 236 7.22 26.53 -6.51
N LEU A 237 7.84 25.58 -7.22
CA LEU A 237 9.30 25.46 -7.31
C LEU A 237 9.92 26.68 -8.01
N GLY A 238 9.24 27.27 -8.98
CA GLY A 238 9.61 28.56 -9.57
C GLY A 238 9.60 29.68 -8.54
N ALA A 239 8.52 29.83 -7.77
CA ALA A 239 8.40 30.84 -6.73
C ALA A 239 9.47 30.69 -5.62
N ILE A 240 9.76 29.46 -5.21
CA ILE A 240 10.85 29.15 -4.27
C ILE A 240 12.21 29.52 -4.88
N ARG A 241 12.49 29.10 -6.12
CA ARG A 241 13.76 29.38 -6.82
C ARG A 241 14.03 30.88 -6.99
N HIS A 242 12.98 31.68 -7.20
CA HIS A 242 13.07 33.13 -7.34
C HIS A 242 12.89 33.89 -6.01
N GLY A 243 12.86 33.20 -4.86
CA GLY A 243 12.83 33.81 -3.53
C GLY A 243 11.52 34.55 -3.20
N LEU A 244 10.41 34.25 -3.90
CA LEU A 244 9.15 35.00 -3.79
C LEU A 244 8.37 34.72 -2.48
N LEU A 245 8.82 33.75 -1.69
CA LEU A 245 8.20 33.32 -0.43
C LEU A 245 8.94 33.83 0.81
N GLY A 246 9.96 34.68 0.65
CA GLY A 246 10.80 35.12 1.75
C GLY A 246 11.64 33.99 2.40
N PRO A 247 12.50 34.34 3.37
CA PRO A 247 13.32 33.37 4.10
C PRO A 247 12.51 32.65 5.19
N GLY A 248 12.43 31.32 5.11
CA GLY A 248 11.92 30.46 6.19
C GLY A 248 10.40 30.28 6.27
N GLU A 249 9.62 30.85 5.35
CA GLU A 249 8.14 30.82 5.41
C GLU A 249 7.51 29.52 4.88
N LEU A 250 7.85 28.38 5.49
CA LEU A 250 7.33 27.05 5.12
C LEU A 250 5.79 26.99 5.14
N SER A 251 5.13 27.76 6.01
CA SER A 251 3.67 27.89 6.04
C SER A 251 3.09 28.56 4.80
N HIS A 252 3.79 29.53 4.20
CA HIS A 252 3.35 30.19 2.97
C HIS A 252 3.61 29.32 1.75
N ALA A 253 4.73 28.57 1.73
CA ALA A 253 4.96 27.55 0.70
C ALA A 253 3.85 26.48 0.70
N GLY A 254 3.43 26.00 1.88
CA GLY A 254 2.32 25.05 2.04
C GLY A 254 0.97 25.62 1.58
N TYR A 255 0.65 26.86 1.96
CA TYR A 255 -0.55 27.55 1.52
C TYR A 255 -0.59 27.76 0.00
N LEU A 256 0.49 28.32 -0.58
CA LEU A 256 0.58 28.58 -2.00
C LEU A 256 0.51 27.28 -2.81
N GLY A 257 1.16 26.20 -2.36
CA GLY A 257 1.06 24.89 -2.97
C GLY A 257 -0.37 24.34 -3.00
N ALA A 258 -1.14 24.53 -1.93
CA ALA A 258 -2.55 24.12 -1.88
C ALA A 258 -3.43 24.93 -2.84
N GLU A 259 -3.26 26.26 -2.89
CA GLU A 259 -4.02 27.12 -3.81
C GLU A 259 -3.64 26.87 -5.29
N LEU A 260 -2.35 26.64 -5.59
CA LEU A 260 -1.90 26.27 -6.93
C LEU A 260 -2.43 24.89 -7.35
N ALA A 261 -2.43 23.88 -6.47
CA ALA A 261 -3.01 22.57 -6.78
C ALA A 261 -4.52 22.65 -7.04
N LYS A 262 -5.22 23.51 -6.29
CA LYS A 262 -6.64 23.83 -6.51
C LYS A 262 -6.86 24.53 -7.86
N ALA A 263 -5.97 25.45 -8.24
CA ALA A 263 -5.98 26.13 -9.55
C ALA A 263 -5.70 25.17 -10.71
N GLU A 264 -4.75 24.22 -10.56
CA GLU A 264 -4.46 23.18 -11.54
C GLU A 264 -5.66 22.25 -11.75
N ALA A 265 -6.28 21.79 -10.66
CA ALA A 265 -7.50 20.99 -10.72
C ALA A 265 -8.62 21.74 -11.47
N ALA A 266 -8.82 23.03 -11.20
CA ALA A 266 -9.79 23.85 -11.92
C ALA A 266 -9.46 24.03 -13.41
N ALA A 267 -8.19 24.29 -13.74
CA ALA A 267 -7.72 24.42 -15.11
C ALA A 267 -7.94 23.13 -15.92
N ARG A 268 -7.64 21.97 -15.31
CA ARG A 268 -7.75 20.65 -15.95
C ARG A 268 -9.19 20.16 -16.10
N LEU A 269 -10.03 20.38 -15.08
CA LEU A 269 -11.41 19.89 -15.01
C LEU A 269 -12.46 20.91 -15.52
N GLY A 270 -12.05 22.14 -15.83
CA GLY A 270 -12.96 23.19 -16.27
C GLY A 270 -13.82 23.77 -15.16
N LEU A 271 -13.37 23.70 -13.90
CA LEU A 271 -14.13 24.23 -12.75
C LEU A 271 -13.93 25.74 -12.61
N HIS A 272 -14.73 26.36 -11.74
CA HIS A 272 -14.56 27.75 -11.33
C HIS A 272 -13.64 27.84 -10.10
N TYR A 273 -12.64 28.72 -10.16
CA TYR A 273 -11.61 28.90 -9.14
C TYR A 273 -11.73 30.30 -8.52
N VAL A 274 -11.73 30.36 -7.19
CA VAL A 274 -11.51 31.59 -6.42
C VAL A 274 -10.55 31.27 -5.27
N GLN A 275 -9.57 32.12 -5.04
CA GLN A 275 -8.59 31.97 -3.96
C GLN A 275 -9.29 31.99 -2.58
N ASP A 276 -8.81 31.19 -1.63
CA ASP A 276 -9.43 30.99 -0.30
C ASP A 276 -10.89 30.45 -0.31
N ARG A 277 -11.44 30.06 -1.48
CA ARG A 277 -12.78 29.44 -1.61
C ARG A 277 -12.71 28.00 -2.12
N PRO A 278 -13.74 27.16 -1.87
CA PRO A 278 -13.90 25.87 -2.54
C PRO A 278 -14.03 26.02 -4.06
N LEU A 279 -13.66 24.99 -4.80
CA LEU A 279 -13.99 24.90 -6.23
C LEU A 279 -15.49 24.70 -6.41
N THR A 280 -16.05 25.34 -7.43
CA THR A 280 -17.45 25.15 -7.83
C THR A 280 -17.55 24.68 -9.27
N ALA A 281 -18.70 24.13 -9.64
CA ALA A 281 -19.08 24.05 -11.05
C ALA A 281 -19.09 25.48 -11.67
N ARG A 282 -19.03 25.51 -13.00
CA ARG A 282 -19.23 26.73 -13.80
C ARG A 282 -20.72 26.95 -14.08
#